data_AF-A0AAU7XBV4-F1
#
_entry.id   AF-A0AAU7XBV4-F1
#
_cell.length_a   1.000
_cell.length_b   1.000
_cell.length_c   1.000
_cell.angle_alpha   90.00
_cell.angle_beta   90.00
_cell.angle_gamma   90.00
#
_symmetry.space_group_name_H-M   'P 1'
#
loop_
_entity.id
_entity.type
_entity.pdbx_description
1 polymer ?
#
loop_
_entity_poly.entity_id
_entity_poly.type
_entity_poly.pdbx_seq_one_letter_code
_entity_poly.pdbx_strand_id
1 'polypeptide(L)'
;MGEIVNLNRARKAKARAAAKTTAEENRIRFGRTKAEKDGLRREAERADRAIEGHRLEAEQKPAWGGRADVEATADPSSPPDMSPPETPPPETSPSRDPDR
;
A
#
# COMPACT_ATOMS: atom_id res chain seq x y z
N MET A 1 -2.30 19.85 63.80
CA MET A 1 -1.21 19.88 62.80
C MET A 1 -1.84 19.56 61.44
N GLY A 2 -2.13 20.58 60.63
CA GLY A 2 -2.85 20.38 59.36
C GLY A 2 -1.87 20.19 58.21
N GLU A 3 -2.02 19.09 57.46
CA GLU A 3 -1.16 18.78 56.33
C GLU A 3 -1.52 19.66 55.12
N ILE A 4 -0.59 20.52 54.69
CA ILE A 4 -0.81 21.44 53.57
C ILE A 4 -0.68 20.66 52.27
N VAL A 5 -1.82 20.18 51.74
CA VAL A 5 -1.83 19.40 50.50
C VAL A 5 -1.86 20.33 49.28
N ASN A 6 -0.84 20.24 48.43
CA ASN A 6 -0.79 21.01 47.19
C ASN A 6 -1.75 20.45 46.14
N LEU A 7 -2.90 21.10 45.98
CA LEU A 7 -3.96 20.74 45.04
C LEU A 7 -3.51 20.75 43.57
N ASN A 8 -2.46 21.51 43.21
CA ASN A 8 -1.93 21.52 41.84
C ASN A 8 -1.18 20.22 41.53
N ARG A 9 -0.42 19.68 42.50
CA ARG A 9 0.22 18.36 42.35
C ARG A 9 -0.83 17.27 42.24
N ALA A 10 -1.89 17.33 43.05
CA ALA A 10 -3.00 16.38 42.99
C ALA A 10 -3.72 16.42 41.63
N ARG A 11 -4.03 17.61 41.11
CA ARG A 11 -4.62 17.79 39.77
C ARG A 11 -3.70 17.26 38.66
N LYS A 12 -2.41 17.58 38.69
CA LYS A 12 -1.42 17.03 37.74
C LYS A 12 -1.28 15.52 37.82
N ALA A 13 -1.42 14.92 39.01
CA ALA A 13 -1.38 13.47 39.16
C ALA A 13 -2.59 12.81 38.50
N LYS A 14 -3.80 13.35 38.74
CA LYS A 14 -5.04 12.88 38.08
C LYS A 14 -4.97 13.01 36.55
N ALA A 15 -4.50 14.16 36.05
CA ALA A 15 -4.33 14.37 34.61
C ALA A 15 -3.36 13.37 33.98
N ARG A 16 -2.23 13.08 34.66
CA ARG A 16 -1.28 12.06 34.22
C ARG A 16 -1.86 10.65 34.25
N ALA A 17 -2.70 10.32 35.22
CA ALA A 17 -3.38 9.03 35.27
C ALA A 17 -4.35 8.86 34.08
N ALA A 18 -5.19 9.86 33.80
CA ALA A 18 -6.09 9.84 32.65
C ALA A 18 -5.34 9.77 31.30
N ALA A 19 -4.19 10.43 31.19
CA ALA A 19 -3.35 10.33 29.99
C ALA A 19 -2.77 8.91 29.79
N LYS A 20 -2.51 8.16 30.88
CA LYS A 20 -2.03 6.78 30.79
C LYS A 20 -3.14 5.82 30.33
N THR A 21 -4.34 5.93 30.90
CA THR A 21 -5.47 5.07 30.52
C THR A 21 -5.85 5.28 29.05
N THR A 22 -5.92 6.53 28.61
CA THR A 22 -6.16 6.84 27.18
C THR A 22 -5.05 6.31 26.27
N ALA A 23 -3.78 6.34 26.71
CA ALA A 23 -2.68 5.76 25.95
C ALA A 23 -2.79 4.23 25.86
N GLU A 24 -3.20 3.54 26.93
CA GLU A 24 -3.46 2.09 26.94
C GLU A 24 -4.63 1.73 26.03
N GLU A 25 -5.74 2.47 26.12
CA GLU A 25 -6.86 2.29 25.21
C GLU A 25 -6.48 2.50 23.75
N ASN A 26 -5.64 3.50 23.44
CA ASN A 26 -5.16 3.74 22.09
C ASN A 26 -4.22 2.61 21.60
N ARG A 27 -3.39 2.03 22.49
CA ARG A 27 -2.59 0.83 22.16
C ARG A 27 -3.49 -0.35 21.81
N ILE A 28 -4.57 -0.56 22.57
CA ILE A 28 -5.53 -1.65 22.31
C ILE A 28 -6.32 -1.39 21.03
N ARG A 29 -6.88 -0.20 20.86
CA ARG A 29 -7.75 0.14 19.70
C ARG A 29 -7.00 0.16 18.38
N PHE A 30 -5.82 0.77 18.36
CA PHE A 30 -5.11 1.04 17.12
C PHE A 30 -3.92 0.12 16.90
N GLY A 31 -3.50 -0.65 17.90
CA GLY A 31 -2.36 -1.58 17.84
C GLY A 31 -1.00 -0.91 17.65
N ARG A 32 -0.98 0.35 17.20
CA ARG A 32 0.21 1.16 16.91
C ARG A 32 0.15 2.46 17.68
N THR A 33 1.23 2.80 18.36
CA THR A 33 1.33 4.07 19.07
C THR A 33 1.60 5.23 18.10
N LYS A 34 1.30 6.46 18.53
CA LYS A 34 1.64 7.66 17.74
C LYS A 34 3.14 7.72 17.43
N ALA A 35 3.98 7.31 18.37
CA ALA A 35 5.44 7.28 18.20
C ALA A 35 5.87 6.29 17.10
N GLU A 36 5.26 5.11 17.06
CA GLU A 36 5.51 4.13 15.99
C GLU A 36 5.04 4.63 14.63
N LYS A 37 3.84 5.25 14.56
CA LYS A 37 3.33 5.85 13.32
C LYS A 37 4.25 6.95 12.81
N ASP A 38 4.76 7.80 13.70
CA ASP A 38 5.70 8.86 13.34
C ASP A 38 7.06 8.29 12.92
N GLY A 39 7.52 7.19 13.54
CA GLY A 39 8.73 6.47 13.13
C GLY A 39 8.60 5.89 11.72
N LEU A 40 7.51 5.14 11.46
CA LEU A 40 7.20 4.57 10.16
C LEU A 40 7.06 5.65 9.08
N ARG A 41 6.42 6.79 9.39
CA ARG A 41 6.33 7.90 8.45
C ARG A 41 7.72 8.43 8.07
N ARG A 42 8.61 8.63 9.05
CA ARG A 42 9.99 9.08 8.78
C ARG A 42 10.82 8.04 8.03
N GLU A 43 10.53 6.75 8.21
CA GLU A 43 11.16 5.67 7.43
C GLU A 43 10.69 5.69 5.99
N ALA A 44 9.38 5.80 5.77
CA ALA A 44 8.80 5.96 4.44
C ALA A 44 9.37 7.21 3.73
N GLU A 45 9.37 8.37 4.39
CA GLU A 45 9.94 9.61 3.84
C GLU A 45 11.45 9.49 3.51
N ARG A 46 12.20 8.63 4.22
CA ARG A 46 13.61 8.36 3.91
C ARG A 46 13.73 7.43 2.70
N ALA A 47 12.91 6.39 2.64
CA ALA A 47 12.88 5.46 1.51
C ALA A 47 12.46 6.18 0.23
N ASP A 48 11.41 7.00 0.29
CA ASP A 48 10.93 7.81 -0.83
C ASP A 48 12.03 8.75 -1.32
N ARG A 49 12.70 9.48 -0.42
CA ARG A 49 13.83 10.33 -0.81
C ARG A 49 15.00 9.56 -1.41
N ALA A 50 15.30 8.36 -0.92
CA ALA A 50 16.33 7.52 -1.51
C ALA A 50 15.94 7.09 -2.93
N ILE A 51 14.68 6.68 -3.13
CA ILE A 51 14.15 6.31 -4.45
C ILE A 51 14.17 7.50 -5.41
N GLU A 52 13.72 8.68 -4.97
CA GLU A 52 13.74 9.90 -5.77
C GLU A 52 15.18 10.34 -6.11
N GLY A 53 16.13 10.22 -5.17
CA GLY A 53 17.54 10.51 -5.46
C GLY A 53 18.19 9.52 -6.42
N HIS A 54 17.66 8.30 -6.52
CA HIS A 54 18.08 7.28 -7.48
C HIS A 54 17.20 7.25 -8.75
N ARG A 55 16.18 8.11 -8.84
CA ARG A 55 15.36 8.25 -10.03
C ARG A 55 16.21 8.98 -11.07
N LEU A 56 16.74 8.22 -12.01
CA LEU A 56 17.17 8.77 -13.29
C LEU A 56 15.91 9.32 -13.95
N GLU A 57 15.82 10.65 -14.11
CA GLU A 57 14.81 11.27 -14.94
C GLU A 57 14.92 10.64 -16.34
N ALA A 58 13.97 9.75 -16.65
CA ALA A 58 13.90 9.09 -17.94
C ALA A 58 13.37 10.08 -18.99
N GLU A 59 14.09 11.18 -19.23
CA GLU A 59 13.92 12.01 -20.42
C GLU A 59 14.54 11.32 -21.66
N GLN A 60 15.35 10.29 -21.46
CA GLN A 60 15.86 9.48 -22.56
C GLN A 60 15.26 8.09 -22.51
N LYS A 61 14.20 7.94 -23.31
CA LYS A 61 13.78 6.68 -23.93
C LYS A 61 15.05 5.96 -24.42
N PRO A 62 15.55 4.92 -23.73
CA PRO A 62 16.73 4.24 -24.24
C PRO A 62 16.30 3.52 -25.50
N ALA A 63 17.02 3.79 -26.60
CA ALA A 63 16.95 3.03 -27.83
C ALA A 63 17.51 1.61 -27.59
N TRP A 64 16.89 0.84 -26.71
CA TRP A 64 17.18 -0.58 -26.58
C TRP A 64 16.19 -1.36 -27.45
N GLY A 65 16.71 -1.86 -28.57
CA GLY A 65 16.00 -2.79 -29.43
C GLY A 65 15.81 -2.33 -30.87
N GLY A 66 16.82 -1.69 -31.47
CA GLY A 66 16.96 -1.74 -32.91
C GLY A 66 17.10 -3.19 -33.36
N ARG A 67 15.98 -3.83 -33.74
CA ARG A 67 16.04 -4.85 -34.78
C ARG A 67 16.14 -4.10 -36.09
N ALA A 68 17.40 -3.96 -36.50
CA ALA A 68 17.78 -3.59 -37.84
C ALA A 68 16.97 -4.41 -38.86
N ASP A 69 16.70 -3.74 -39.97
CA ASP A 69 16.30 -4.30 -41.24
C ASP A 69 16.99 -5.64 -41.48
N VAL A 70 16.22 -6.73 -41.38
CA VAL A 70 16.58 -7.96 -42.07
C VAL A 70 15.41 -8.27 -42.98
N GLU A 71 15.64 -7.93 -44.24
CA GLU A 71 14.90 -8.30 -45.42
C GLU A 71 14.72 -9.83 -45.45
N ALA A 72 13.75 -10.33 -44.71
CA ALA A 72 13.27 -11.70 -44.85
C ALA A 72 12.37 -11.72 -46.07
N THR A 73 12.98 -12.03 -47.21
CA THR A 73 12.31 -12.50 -48.42
C THR A 73 11.19 -13.47 -48.04
N ALA A 74 9.96 -13.00 -48.12
CA ALA A 74 8.79 -13.84 -47.98
C ALA A 74 8.73 -14.75 -49.21
N ASP A 75 8.89 -16.06 -48.99
CA ASP A 75 8.48 -17.06 -49.98
C ASP A 75 6.92 -17.06 -50.00
N PRO A 76 6.27 -16.77 -51.14
CA PRO A 76 4.83 -16.51 -51.22
C PRO A 76 3.94 -17.76 -51.12
N SER A 77 4.40 -18.88 -50.55
CA SER A 77 3.63 -20.12 -50.48
C SER A 77 2.99 -20.38 -49.10
N SER A 78 1.87 -19.69 -48.88
CA SER A 78 0.63 -20.24 -48.29
C SER A 78 0.52 -20.61 -46.79
N PRO A 79 -0.73 -20.62 -46.23
CA PRO A 79 -1.04 -20.15 -44.87
C PRO A 79 -1.48 -21.28 -43.91
N PRO A 80 -1.83 -20.95 -42.65
CA PRO A 80 -3.21 -21.27 -42.26
C PRO A 80 -3.93 -20.15 -41.51
N ASP A 81 -5.19 -20.01 -41.89
CA ASP A 81 -6.25 -19.22 -41.24
C ASP A 81 -6.43 -19.66 -39.78
N MET A 82 -6.27 -18.72 -38.84
CA MET A 82 -6.56 -18.90 -37.42
C MET A 82 -7.66 -17.92 -37.04
N SER A 83 -8.88 -18.24 -37.48
CA SER A 83 -10.10 -17.68 -36.91
C SER A 83 -10.14 -17.99 -35.40
N PRO A 84 -10.39 -16.99 -34.52
CA PRO A 84 -10.44 -17.22 -33.08
C PRO A 84 -11.63 -18.10 -32.71
N PRO A 85 -11.52 -19.02 -31.73
CA PRO A 85 -12.70 -19.72 -31.23
C PRO A 85 -13.61 -18.72 -30.51
N GLU A 86 -14.88 -18.65 -30.92
CA GLU A 86 -15.93 -17.94 -30.20
C GLU A 86 -16.02 -18.47 -28.77
N THR A 87 -15.73 -17.61 -27.80
CA THR A 87 -15.98 -17.90 -26.39
C THR A 87 -17.50 -17.95 -26.19
N PRO A 88 -18.11 -19.09 -25.80
CA PRO A 88 -19.52 -19.06 -25.44
C PRO A 88 -19.71 -18.19 -24.19
N PRO A 89 -20.83 -17.43 -24.08
CA PRO A 89 -21.11 -16.68 -22.86
C PRO A 89 -21.25 -17.63 -21.67
N PRO A 90 -20.86 -17.21 -20.45
CA PRO A 90 -21.05 -18.06 -19.28
C PRO A 90 -22.55 -18.35 -19.09
N GLU A 91 -22.88 -19.63 -19.07
CA GLU A 91 -24.22 -20.09 -18.72
C GLU A 91 -24.58 -19.56 -17.33
N THR A 92 -25.54 -18.65 -17.31
CA THR A 92 -26.14 -18.17 -16.08
C THR A 92 -27.08 -19.26 -15.60
N SER A 93 -26.58 -20.18 -14.78
CA SER A 93 -27.45 -21.14 -14.09
C SER A 93 -27.90 -20.57 -12.75
N PRO A 94 -29.22 -20.55 -12.48
CA PRO A 94 -29.82 -19.90 -11.32
C PRO A 94 -29.73 -20.75 -10.05
N SER A 95 -29.55 -20.03 -8.93
CA SER A 95 -30.21 -20.25 -7.65
C SER A 95 -30.31 -21.67 -7.08
N ARG A 96 -29.56 -21.93 -5.99
CA ARG A 96 -30.07 -22.82 -4.93
C ARG A 96 -29.42 -22.53 -3.57
N ASP A 97 -29.92 -21.50 -2.90
CA ASP A 97 -30.04 -21.51 -1.44
C ASP A 97 -31.50 -21.82 -1.11
N PRO A 98 -31.76 -22.90 -0.37
CA PRO A 98 -32.60 -22.72 0.80
C PRO A 98 -32.12 -23.61 1.94
N ASP A 99 -31.07 -23.18 2.64
CA ASP A 99 -30.84 -23.58 4.04
C ASP A 99 -29.87 -22.59 4.71
N ARG A 100 -30.35 -21.37 4.95
CA ARG A 100 -29.93 -20.54 6.09
C ARG A 100 -30.96 -19.48 6.46
#